data_AF-A0A4Y2GSM6-F1
#
_entry.id   AF-A0A4Y2GSM6-F1
#
_cell.length_a   1.000
_cell.length_b   1.000
_cell.length_c   1.000
_cell.angle_alpha   90.00
_cell.angle_beta   90.00
_cell.angle_gamma   90.00
#
_symmetry.space_group_name_H-M   'P 1'
#
loop_
_entity.id
_entity.type
_entity.pdbx_description
1 polymer ?
#
loop_
_entity_poly.entity_id
_entity_poly.type
_entity_poly.pdbx_seq_one_letter_code
_entity_poly.pdbx_strand_id
1 'polypeptide(L)'
;MNLVIKIINSILAKSLYYRRFKNFLEEIDSQFSDLLLHNKVRWISRGNVLQRFALCLSEIKTFLNEKSIDHPELEEDKWLEEFNFMVDIYHNETK
;
A
#
# COMPACT_ATOMS: atom_id res chain seq x y z
N MET A 1 7.97 3.49 6.74
CA MET A 1 8.06 3.89 5.30
C MET A 1 8.77 2.89 4.37
N ASN A 2 9.97 2.39 4.69
CA ASN A 2 10.72 1.51 3.75
C ASN A 2 9.97 0.22 3.36
N LEU A 3 9.27 -0.41 4.31
CA LEU A 3 8.49 -1.62 4.04
C LEU A 3 7.31 -1.34 3.09
N VAL A 4 6.54 -0.29 3.34
CA VAL A 4 5.43 0.16 2.49
C VAL A 4 5.90 0.35 1.05
N ILE A 5 7.01 1.09 0.85
CA ILE A 5 7.60 1.30 -0.47
C ILE A 5 8.04 -0.02 -1.10
N LYS A 6 8.65 -0.93 -0.33
CA LYS A 6 9.09 -2.24 -0.82
C LYS A 6 7.91 -3.10 -1.30
N ILE A 7 6.81 -3.13 -0.55
CA ILE A 7 5.59 -3.87 -0.91
C ILE A 7 4.93 -3.27 -2.15
N ILE A 8 4.74 -1.96 -2.18
CA ILE A 8 4.20 -1.25 -3.34
C ILE A 8 5.05 -1.56 -4.58
N ASN A 9 6.37 -1.41 -4.48
CA ASN A 9 7.28 -1.69 -5.58
C ASN A 9 7.26 -3.16 -6.01
N SER A 10 7.09 -4.13 -5.10
CA SER A 10 7.06 -5.55 -5.47
C SER A 10 5.79 -5.92 -6.24
N ILE A 11 4.64 -5.34 -5.88
CA ILE A 11 3.38 -5.47 -6.60
C ILE A 11 3.49 -4.85 -7.99
N LEU A 12 4.11 -3.67 -8.08
CA LEU A 12 4.16 -2.87 -9.29
C LEU A 12 5.29 -3.26 -10.25
N ALA A 13 6.37 -3.89 -9.77
CA ALA A 13 7.50 -4.30 -10.59
C ALA A 13 7.14 -5.40 -11.61
N LYS A 14 6.11 -6.20 -11.34
CA LYS A 14 5.65 -7.28 -12.24
C LYS A 14 4.33 -6.87 -12.88
N SER A 15 4.33 -6.70 -14.22
CA SER A 15 3.12 -6.31 -14.97
C SER A 15 1.92 -7.22 -14.71
N LEU A 16 2.15 -8.52 -14.53
CA LEU A 16 1.12 -9.48 -14.17
C LEU A 16 0.56 -9.25 -12.76
N TYR A 17 1.42 -8.92 -11.78
CA TYR A 17 0.98 -8.67 -10.41
C TYR A 17 0.20 -7.38 -10.32
N TYR A 18 0.70 -6.33 -10.98
CA TYR A 18 -0.01 -5.07 -11.13
C TYR A 18 -1.42 -5.26 -11.71
N ARG A 19 -1.54 -5.96 -12.85
CA ARG A 19 -2.84 -6.22 -13.48
C ARG A 19 -3.77 -7.05 -12.59
N ARG A 20 -3.23 -8.09 -11.93
CA ARG A 20 -4.02 -8.92 -11.01
C ARG A 20 -4.48 -8.16 -9.79
N PHE A 21 -3.61 -7.33 -9.22
CA PHE A 21 -3.94 -6.50 -8.07
C PHE A 21 -5.00 -5.46 -8.44
N LYS A 22 -4.88 -4.82 -9.61
CA LYS A 22 -5.91 -3.92 -10.13
C LYS A 22 -7.26 -4.62 -10.31
N ASN A 23 -7.28 -5.79 -10.94
CA ASN A 23 -8.51 -6.58 -11.08
C ASN A 23 -9.08 -6.97 -9.71
N PHE A 24 -8.23 -7.38 -8.76
CA PHE A 24 -8.64 -7.71 -7.41
C PHE A 24 -9.30 -6.52 -6.70
N LEU A 25 -8.73 -5.31 -6.81
CA LEU A 25 -9.34 -4.09 -6.26
C LEU A 25 -10.71 -3.78 -6.89
N GLU A 26 -10.87 -4.03 -8.19
CA GLU A 26 -12.16 -3.88 -8.88
C GLU A 26 -13.19 -4.94 -8.43
N GLU A 27 -12.76 -6.19 -8.20
CA GLU A 27 -13.64 -7.29 -7.77
C GLU A 27 -14.26 -7.07 -6.38
N ILE A 28 -13.53 -6.42 -5.48
CA ILE A 28 -13.98 -6.14 -4.12
C ILE A 28 -14.59 -4.74 -3.95
N ASP A 29 -14.79 -4.01 -5.04
CA ASP A 29 -15.28 -2.63 -5.07
C ASP A 29 -14.47 -1.70 -4.12
N SER A 30 -13.14 -1.83 -4.17
CA SER A 30 -12.25 -1.04 -3.31
C SER A 30 -12.36 0.45 -3.66
N GLN A 31 -12.16 1.30 -2.65
CA GLN A 31 -12.19 2.76 -2.82
C GLN A 31 -11.18 3.26 -3.87
N PHE A 32 -10.11 2.52 -4.11
CA PHE A 32 -9.10 2.85 -5.09
C PHE A 32 -9.00 1.78 -6.17
N SER A 33 -8.87 2.22 -7.42
CA SER A 33 -8.61 1.32 -8.55
C SER A 33 -7.13 0.93 -8.69
N ASP A 34 -6.24 1.48 -7.86
CA ASP A 34 -4.79 1.23 -7.91
C ASP A 34 -4.02 1.77 -6.69
N LEU A 35 -2.85 1.19 -6.41
CA LEU A 35 -1.84 1.75 -5.50
C LEU A 35 -1.03 2.84 -6.19
N LEU A 36 -0.80 3.94 -5.48
CA LEU A 36 0.06 5.01 -5.98
C LEU A 36 1.53 4.59 -5.94
N LEU A 37 2.17 4.57 -7.12
CA LEU A 37 3.62 4.60 -7.18
C LEU A 37 4.17 5.98 -6.87
N HIS A 38 5.28 6.00 -6.14
CA HIS A 38 6.28 7.05 -6.26
C HIS A 38 6.91 6.96 -7.66
N ASN A 39 6.22 7.41 -8.70
CA ASN A 39 6.82 7.48 -10.03
C ASN A 39 7.76 8.70 -10.05
N LYS A 40 9.01 8.52 -10.50
CA LYS A 40 10.03 9.59 -10.61
C LYS A 40 9.56 10.81 -11.43
N VAL A 41 8.44 10.69 -12.14
CA VAL A 41 7.89 11.70 -13.05
C VAL A 41 6.64 12.42 -12.48
N ARG A 42 6.06 11.97 -11.36
CA ARG A 42 4.88 12.61 -10.75
C ARG A 42 4.96 12.54 -9.23
N TRP A 43 5.24 13.68 -8.59
CA TRP A 43 5.37 13.78 -7.15
C TRP A 43 4.02 13.53 -6.48
N ILE A 44 3.96 12.48 -5.67
CA ILE A 44 2.91 12.27 -4.69
C ILE A 44 3.57 12.48 -3.33
N SER A 45 2.92 13.22 -2.44
CA SER A 45 3.45 13.43 -1.09
C SER A 45 3.52 12.09 -0.35
N ARG A 46 4.48 11.96 0.57
CA ARG A 46 4.61 10.76 1.43
C ARG A 46 3.30 10.43 2.15
N GLY A 47 2.54 11.45 2.56
CA GLY A 47 1.21 11.31 3.16
C GLY A 47 0.20 10.62 2.26
N ASN A 48 0.11 11.00 0.99
CA ASN A 48 -0.84 10.36 0.05
C ASN A 48 -0.51 8.89 -0.20
N VAL A 49 0.78 8.52 -0.26
CA VAL A 49 1.19 7.10 -0.40
C VAL A 49 0.79 6.31 0.84
N LEU A 50 1.11 6.83 2.03
CA LEU A 50 0.78 6.20 3.31
C LEU A 50 -0.74 6.04 3.49
N GLN A 51 -1.51 7.09 3.21
CA GLN A 51 -2.95 7.08 3.37
C GLN A 51 -3.62 6.03 2.46
N ARG A 52 -3.21 5.94 1.19
CA ARG A 52 -3.76 4.91 0.30
C ARG A 52 -3.33 3.51 0.70
N PHE A 53 -2.08 3.33 1.13
CA PHE A 53 -1.64 2.03 1.64
C PHE A 53 -2.45 1.61 2.86
N ALA A 54 -2.77 2.54 3.77
CA ALA A 54 -3.59 2.28 4.94
C ALA A 54 -5.02 1.86 4.55
N LEU A 55 -5.63 2.60 3.61
CA LEU A 55 -6.99 2.33 3.14
C LEU A 55 -7.12 1.01 2.37
N CYS A 56 -6.04 0.54 1.74
CA CYS A 56 -5.99 -0.75 1.04
C CYS A 56 -5.27 -1.84 1.86
N LEU A 57 -5.04 -1.67 3.16
CA LEU A 57 -4.17 -2.58 3.92
C LEU A 57 -4.72 -4.01 3.94
N SER A 58 -6.03 -4.19 4.11
CA SER A 58 -6.70 -5.50 4.07
C SER A 58 -6.56 -6.19 2.71
N GLU A 59 -6.70 -5.42 1.64
CA GLU A 59 -6.59 -5.84 0.26
C GLU A 59 -5.16 -6.30 -0.06
N ILE A 60 -4.19 -5.51 0.38
CA ILE A 60 -2.76 -5.81 0.22
C ILE A 60 -2.41 -7.08 0.96
N LYS A 61 -2.83 -7.24 2.23
CA LYS A 61 -2.63 -8.48 3.00
C LYS A 61 -3.20 -9.69 2.28
N THR A 62 -4.44 -9.58 1.79
CA THR A 62 -5.12 -10.66 1.06
C THR A 62 -4.36 -11.04 -0.21
N PHE A 63 -3.98 -10.05 -1.03
CA PHE A 63 -3.22 -10.28 -2.25
C PHE A 63 -1.84 -10.90 -2.00
N LEU A 64 -1.12 -10.45 -0.97
CA LEU A 64 0.19 -10.99 -0.58
C LEU A 64 0.09 -12.45 -0.14
N ASN A 65 -0.93 -12.78 0.66
CA ASN A 65 -1.22 -14.15 1.08
C ASN A 65 -1.51 -15.07 -0.11
N GLU A 66 -2.32 -14.65 -1.08
CA GLU A 66 -2.56 -15.40 -2.33
C GLU A 66 -1.28 -15.66 -3.15
N LYS A 67 -0.28 -14.77 -3.03
CA LYS A 67 0.99 -14.90 -3.73
C LYS A 67 2.05 -15.62 -2.89
N SER A 68 1.68 -16.07 -1.69
CA SER A 68 2.60 -16.65 -0.71
C SER A 68 3.80 -15.74 -0.43
N ILE A 69 3.56 -14.43 -0.41
CA ILE A 69 4.55 -13.42 -0.04
C ILE A 69 4.26 -13.02 1.39
N ASP A 70 5.13 -13.45 2.30
CA ASP A 70 4.95 -13.20 3.73
C ASP A 70 5.59 -11.86 4.15
N HIS A 71 4.84 -11.12 4.94
CA HIS A 71 5.23 -9.86 5.56
C HIS A 71 4.65 -9.83 6.98
N PRO A 72 5.25 -10.56 7.93
CA PRO A 72 4.73 -10.69 9.30
C PRO A 72 4.64 -9.34 10.01
N GLU A 73 5.43 -8.35 9.59
CA GLU A 73 5.35 -6.98 10.10
C GLU A 73 3.96 -6.35 9.89
N LEU A 74 3.20 -6.78 8.87
CA LEU A 74 1.84 -6.29 8.64
C LEU A 74 0.83 -6.81 9.67
N GLU A 75 1.17 -7.87 10.41
CA GLU A 75 0.36 -8.42 11.51
C GLU A 75 0.91 -8.04 12.90
N GLU A 76 2.06 -7.37 12.97
CA GLU A 76 2.67 -6.95 14.23
C GLU A 76 2.03 -5.65 14.74
N ASP A 77 1.39 -5.70 15.91
CA ASP A 77 0.72 -4.55 16.53
C ASP A 77 1.64 -3.33 16.63
N LYS A 78 2.89 -3.54 17.04
CA LYS A 78 3.88 -2.47 17.16
C LYS A 78 4.15 -1.76 15.83
N TRP A 79 4.24 -2.54 14.74
CA TRP A 79 4.46 -1.98 13.41
C TRP A 79 3.21 -1.23 12.93
N LEU A 80 2.03 -1.78 13.19
CA LEU A 80 0.75 -1.16 12.85
C LEU A 80 0.54 0.17 13.58
N GLU A 81 0.90 0.24 14.87
CA GLU A 81 0.89 1.49 15.64
C GLU A 81 1.84 2.53 15.04
N GLU A 82 3.08 2.16 14.74
CA GLU A 82 4.06 3.06 14.13
C GLU A 82 3.61 3.53 12.73
N PHE A 83 3.02 2.62 11.96
CA PHE A 83 2.46 2.91 10.65
C PHE A 83 1.29 3.90 10.72
N ASN A 84 0.32 3.67 11.61
CA ASN A 84 -0.81 4.58 11.81
C ASN A 84 -0.35 5.97 12.28
N PHE A 85 0.61 6.01 13.21
CA PHE A 85 1.23 7.27 13.64
C PHE A 85 1.87 8.04 12.46
N MET A 86 2.59 7.33 11.58
CA MET A 86 3.11 7.95 10.35
C MET A 86 1.99 8.48 9.46
N VAL A 87 0.93 7.71 9.22
CA VAL A 87 -0.22 8.15 8.41
C VAL A 87 -0.80 9.45 8.96
N ASP A 88 -0.99 9.54 10.28
CA ASP A 88 -1.55 10.72 10.94
C ASP A 88 -0.66 11.96 10.83
N ILE A 89 0.65 11.81 11.04
CA ILE A 89 1.61 12.93 10.87
C ILE A 89 1.58 13.44 9.44
N TYR A 90 1.76 12.56 8.46
CA TYR A 90 1.91 12.98 7.07
C TYR A 90 0.58 13.37 6.40
N HIS A 91 -0.57 13.03 6.99
CA HIS A 91 -1.88 13.54 6.57
C HIS A 91 -2.10 14.99 7.05
N ASN A 92 -1.65 15.32 8.27
CA ASN A 92 -1.83 16.64 8.88
C ASN A 92 -0.85 17.71 8.36
N GLU A 93 0.29 17.32 7.77
CA GLU A 93 1.25 18.27 7.16
C GLU A 93 0.85 18.76 5.75
N THR A 94 -0.19 18.20 5.13
CA THR A 94 -0.64 18.55 3.76
C THR A 94 -1.95 19.34 3.69
N LYS A 95 -2.43 19.89 4.81
CA LYS A 95 -3.55 20.85 4.83
C LYS A 95 -3.08 22.30 4.80
#